data_AF-A0A933XL36-F1
#
_entry.id   AF-A0A933XL36-F1
#
_cell.length_a   1.000
_cell.length_b   1.000
_cell.length_c   1.000
_cell.angle_alpha   90.00
_cell.angle_beta   90.00
_cell.angle_gamma   90.00
#
_symmetry.space_group_name_H-M   'P 1'
#
loop_
_entity.id
_entity.type
_entity.pdbx_description
1 polymer ?
#
loop_
_entity_poly.entity_id
_entity_poly.type
_entity_poly.pdbx_seq_one_letter_code
_entity_poly.pdbx_strand_id
1 'polypeptide(L)'
;MNILLVEPGYKNKYPPLGLMKISAFHKQRGDNVRFIKGLNKEVKAQMWDRIYITTLFSFYWNETINTIRYYEYSIQDPQNLFIGGPMATLMSDEIEKETGYRPVKGLLNEKRKLRLPNDYKVDSLVPDYSILEQIEYKYPASNAYFAHATRGCIRKCPFCAVPKIEPFYTDYIPLKKQIIMINEKYGEKKDLLLLDNNVLASSQFDKIIDEIKEAGFYRGAKLNNRNRYVDFNQGIDLRLLTKEKMRLLAELSIKPLRIAFDHIKLEKEYVKRVEWASEFGINNLSNYILYNFHDTPEDFYRRLEINIELNERLGTKIFSFPMKYIPIDNRDRKHKGKYWNLRYLRGIQCILQATHGVVSPQREFFHAAFGRNVEAFKKLLLMPDNYIIFRENHKNNGTADWAKIYDSLSNEQQKEFHDIVFENQFNNGLLSKYSKINILLAHYKVPKQQVSLKELS
;
A
#
# COMPACT_ATOMS: atom_id res chain seq x y z
N MET A 1 4.51 35.43 -0.76
CA MET A 1 5.56 34.56 -1.31
C MET A 1 4.99 33.69 -2.43
N ASN A 2 5.81 33.29 -3.40
CA ASN A 2 5.54 32.26 -4.41
C ASN A 2 6.07 30.91 -3.92
N ILE A 3 5.17 29.94 -3.78
CA ILE A 3 5.43 28.66 -3.14
C ILE A 3 5.22 27.54 -4.14
N LEU A 4 6.22 26.66 -4.26
CA LEU A 4 6.12 25.44 -5.05
C LEU A 4 5.95 24.23 -4.15
N LEU A 5 4.93 23.42 -4.44
CA LEU A 5 4.69 22.12 -3.84
C LEU A 5 4.94 21.05 -4.90
N VAL A 6 5.76 20.05 -4.59
CA VAL A 6 6.20 19.02 -5.52
C VAL A 6 5.93 17.63 -4.94
N GLU A 7 5.15 16.84 -5.65
CA GLU A 7 5.15 15.39 -5.48
C GLU A 7 5.93 14.75 -6.64
N PRO A 8 6.90 13.85 -6.39
CA PRO A 8 7.56 13.12 -7.46
C PRO A 8 6.57 12.32 -8.34
N GLY A 9 7.02 11.96 -9.54
CA GLY A 9 6.18 11.41 -10.63
C GLY A 9 5.64 9.99 -10.44
N TYR A 10 5.82 9.37 -9.27
CA TYR A 10 5.38 8.00 -9.02
C TYR A 10 3.85 7.90 -9.05
N LYS A 11 3.32 6.73 -9.41
CA LYS A 11 1.87 6.47 -9.35
C LYS A 11 1.45 6.21 -7.91
N ASN A 12 0.34 6.82 -7.48
CA ASN A 12 -0.21 6.61 -6.14
C ASN A 12 -1.71 6.89 -6.08
N LYS A 13 -2.40 6.14 -5.21
CA LYS A 13 -3.85 6.22 -5.06
C LYS A 13 -4.31 7.49 -4.34
N TYR A 14 -3.52 7.95 -3.38
CA TYR A 14 -3.89 8.98 -2.41
C TYR A 14 -3.13 10.27 -2.68
N PRO A 15 -3.79 11.44 -2.62
CA PRO A 15 -3.12 12.72 -2.77
C PRO A 15 -2.16 12.99 -1.59
N PRO A 16 -1.15 13.85 -1.78
CA PRO A 16 -0.15 14.14 -0.76
C PRO A 16 -0.74 15.04 0.34
N LEU A 17 -1.37 14.44 1.35
CA LEU A 17 -2.08 15.15 2.42
C LEU A 17 -1.20 16.20 3.14
N GLY A 18 0.09 15.90 3.33
CA GLY A 18 1.04 16.86 3.89
C GLY A 18 1.17 18.14 3.05
N LEU A 19 1.30 18.01 1.73
CA LEU A 19 1.36 19.16 0.81
C LEU A 19 0.02 19.92 0.76
N MET A 20 -1.11 19.21 0.83
CA MET A 20 -2.43 19.86 0.91
C MET A 20 -2.55 20.75 2.15
N LYS A 21 -2.03 20.32 3.30
CA LYS A 21 -2.02 21.11 4.53
C LYS A 21 -1.00 22.27 4.47
N ILE A 22 0.16 22.07 3.87
CA ILE A 22 1.14 23.14 3.61
C ILE A 22 0.55 24.20 2.67
N SER A 23 -0.20 23.79 1.64
CA SER A 23 -0.92 24.71 0.76
C SER A 23 -1.92 25.58 1.53
N ALA A 24 -2.75 24.94 2.37
CA ALA A 24 -3.70 25.66 3.22
C ALA A 24 -3.01 26.68 4.14
N PHE A 25 -1.87 26.29 4.74
CA PHE A 25 -1.05 27.17 5.58
C PHE A 25 -0.55 28.41 4.82
N HIS A 26 -0.03 28.22 3.61
CA HIS A 26 0.49 29.31 2.79
C HIS A 26 -0.63 30.22 2.27
N LYS A 27 -1.73 29.66 1.77
CA LYS A 27 -2.88 30.45 1.30
C LYS A 27 -3.49 31.32 2.39
N GLN A 28 -3.56 30.83 3.64
CA GLN A 28 -4.02 31.64 4.79
C GLN A 28 -3.11 32.84 5.10
N ARG A 29 -1.87 32.82 4.60
CA ARG A 29 -0.89 33.92 4.75
C ARG A 29 -0.87 34.86 3.54
N GLY A 30 -1.73 34.63 2.54
CA GLY A 30 -1.74 35.38 1.28
C GLY A 30 -0.64 34.97 0.31
N ASP A 31 0.00 33.81 0.51
CA ASP A 31 1.02 33.31 -0.41
C ASP A 31 0.38 32.67 -1.66
N ASN A 32 1.04 32.81 -2.80
CA ASN A 32 0.68 32.18 -4.06
C ASN A 32 1.24 30.75 -4.08
N VAL A 33 0.39 29.74 -4.30
CA VAL A 33 0.77 28.33 -4.22
C VAL A 33 0.54 27.60 -5.53
N ARG A 34 1.62 27.03 -6.09
CA ARG A 34 1.60 26.12 -7.23
C ARG A 34 1.94 24.71 -6.78
N PHE A 35 1.11 23.75 -7.16
CA PHE A 35 1.37 22.32 -6.97
C PHE A 35 1.66 21.66 -8.32
N ILE A 36 2.68 20.81 -8.34
CA ILE A 36 3.00 19.94 -9.47
C ILE A 36 3.26 18.51 -9.02
N LYS A 37 3.00 17.58 -9.93
CA LYS A 37 3.38 16.18 -9.81
C LYS A 37 4.36 15.82 -10.93
N GLY A 38 5.54 15.32 -10.57
CA GLY A 38 6.62 14.98 -11.51
C GLY A 38 7.53 16.16 -11.84
N LEU A 39 8.07 16.16 -13.06
CA LEU A 39 9.02 17.17 -13.53
C LEU A 39 8.34 18.08 -14.57
N ASN A 40 8.45 19.39 -14.40
CA ASN A 40 7.85 20.39 -15.29
C ASN A 40 8.85 21.51 -15.61
N LYS A 41 9.13 21.72 -16.91
CA LYS A 41 10.14 22.65 -17.41
C LYS A 41 9.80 24.12 -17.16
N GLU A 42 8.54 24.51 -17.35
CA GLU A 42 8.09 25.89 -17.15
C GLU A 42 8.14 26.29 -15.68
N VAL A 43 7.78 25.37 -14.78
CA VAL A 43 7.87 25.56 -13.33
C VAL A 43 9.31 25.59 -12.86
N LYS A 44 10.19 24.76 -13.45
CA LYS A 44 11.63 24.78 -13.17
C LYS A 44 12.28 26.11 -13.57
N ALA A 45 11.84 26.72 -14.67
CA ALA A 45 12.38 27.99 -15.15
C ALA A 45 12.04 29.20 -14.26
N GLN A 46 11.14 29.04 -13.30
CA GLN A 46 10.75 30.09 -12.35
C GLN A 46 11.59 30.01 -11.06
N MET A 47 11.80 31.17 -10.44
CA MET A 47 12.40 31.27 -9.11
C MET A 47 11.32 31.33 -8.03
N TRP A 48 11.39 30.41 -7.08
CA TRP A 48 10.43 30.27 -5.99
C TRP A 48 11.01 30.80 -4.67
N ASP A 49 10.15 31.34 -3.81
CA ASP A 49 10.57 31.77 -2.48
C ASP A 49 10.76 30.56 -1.56
N ARG A 50 9.95 29.50 -1.76
CA ARG A 50 10.02 28.23 -1.02
C ARG A 50 9.60 27.06 -1.89
N ILE A 51 10.27 25.92 -1.74
CA ILE A 51 9.93 24.66 -2.41
C ILE A 51 9.72 23.57 -1.35
N TYR A 52 8.61 22.83 -1.44
CA TYR A 52 8.32 21.68 -0.59
C TYR A 52 8.18 20.42 -1.42
N ILE A 53 9.08 19.46 -1.22
CA ILE A 53 9.09 18.18 -1.93
C ILE A 53 8.66 17.09 -0.97
N THR A 54 7.54 16.42 -1.25
CA THR A 54 7.10 15.26 -0.46
C THR A 54 7.76 13.98 -0.95
N THR A 55 7.94 13.05 -0.04
CA THR A 55 8.43 11.71 -0.29
C THR A 55 7.38 10.69 0.15
N LEU A 56 7.42 9.47 -0.38
CA LEU A 56 6.44 8.42 -0.06
C LEU A 56 7.13 7.14 0.44
N PHE A 57 7.55 6.25 -0.46
CA PHE A 57 8.22 5.00 -0.09
C PHE A 57 9.71 5.02 -0.41
N SER A 58 10.51 4.29 0.39
CA SER A 58 11.97 4.15 0.24
C SER A 58 12.37 3.64 -1.15
N PHE A 59 11.58 2.76 -1.77
CA PHE A 59 11.86 2.26 -3.12
C PHE A 59 11.60 3.27 -4.24
N TYR A 60 11.04 4.45 -3.95
CA TYR A 60 10.99 5.59 -4.88
C TYR A 60 12.20 6.52 -4.71
N TRP A 61 13.29 6.03 -4.10
CA TRP A 61 14.53 6.77 -3.88
C TRP A 61 14.99 7.52 -5.13
N ASN A 62 15.26 6.82 -6.23
CA ASN A 62 15.81 7.42 -7.45
C ASN A 62 14.91 8.53 -8.01
N GLU A 63 13.60 8.28 -8.08
CA GLU A 63 12.64 9.26 -8.58
C GLU A 63 12.55 10.49 -7.68
N THR A 64 12.66 10.30 -6.37
CA THR A 64 12.67 11.39 -5.39
C THR A 64 13.95 12.22 -5.51
N ILE A 65 15.13 11.60 -5.51
CA ILE A 65 16.42 12.30 -5.63
C ILE A 65 16.48 13.07 -6.95
N ASN A 66 16.07 12.45 -8.06
CA ASN A 66 15.99 13.12 -9.36
C ASN A 66 15.08 14.36 -9.30
N THR A 67 13.95 14.27 -8.60
CA THR A 67 13.01 15.39 -8.43
C THR A 67 13.63 16.52 -7.60
N ILE A 68 14.33 16.19 -6.52
CA ILE A 68 15.04 17.18 -5.68
C ILE A 68 16.08 17.92 -6.53
N ARG A 69 16.98 17.18 -7.20
CA ARG A 69 18.02 17.74 -8.07
C ARG A 69 17.46 18.56 -9.23
N TYR A 70 16.28 18.20 -9.74
CA TYR A 70 15.64 18.94 -10.82
C TYR A 70 15.20 20.34 -10.41
N TYR A 71 14.73 20.52 -9.17
CA TYR A 71 14.17 21.78 -8.66
C TYR A 71 15.10 22.57 -7.74
N GLU A 72 16.25 22.01 -7.34
CA GLU A 72 17.15 22.65 -6.36
C GLU A 72 17.74 23.99 -6.79
N TYR A 73 17.77 24.28 -8.09
CA TYR A 73 18.22 25.56 -8.65
C TYR A 73 17.08 26.52 -8.98
N SER A 74 15.83 26.14 -8.67
CA SER A 74 14.64 26.97 -8.87
C SER A 74 14.26 27.72 -7.58
N ILE A 75 15.14 27.82 -6.59
CA ILE A 75 14.89 28.43 -5.28
C ILE A 75 15.82 29.63 -5.06
N GLN A 76 15.29 30.73 -4.52
CA GLN A 76 16.09 31.93 -4.26
C GLN A 76 17.12 31.73 -3.14
N ASP A 77 16.71 31.06 -2.06
CA ASP A 77 17.56 30.71 -0.92
C ASP A 77 17.50 29.19 -0.73
N PRO A 78 18.61 28.45 -0.93
CA PRO A 78 18.67 27.00 -0.77
C PRO A 78 18.15 26.51 0.58
N GLN A 79 18.26 27.32 1.65
CA GLN A 79 17.71 26.91 2.93
C GLN A 79 16.20 26.64 2.84
N ASN A 80 15.47 27.37 1.99
CA ASN A 80 14.01 27.29 1.81
C ASN A 80 13.53 26.19 0.85
N LEU A 81 14.40 25.23 0.52
CA LEU A 81 13.99 23.93 -0.03
C LEU A 81 13.79 22.93 1.11
N PHE A 82 12.57 22.41 1.22
CA PHE A 82 12.17 21.47 2.26
C PHE A 82 11.84 20.11 1.66
N ILE A 83 12.38 19.05 2.24
CA ILE A 83 12.08 17.66 1.88
C ILE A 83 11.36 17.02 3.07
N GLY A 84 10.19 16.44 2.85
CA GLY A 84 9.37 15.85 3.92
C GLY A 84 8.64 14.57 3.51
N GLY A 85 7.87 13.99 4.43
CA GLY A 85 7.10 12.76 4.19
C GLY A 85 7.71 11.49 4.79
N PRO A 86 7.09 10.31 4.58
CA PRO A 86 7.50 9.08 5.24
C PRO A 86 8.95 8.66 4.95
N MET A 87 9.36 8.57 3.68
CA MET A 87 10.75 8.22 3.34
C MET A 87 11.75 9.23 3.91
N ALA A 88 11.46 10.53 3.81
CA ALA A 88 12.30 11.58 4.38
C ALA A 88 12.49 11.45 5.91
N THR A 89 11.47 10.95 6.61
CA THR A 89 11.56 10.69 8.04
C THR A 89 12.41 9.45 8.35
N LEU A 90 12.27 8.41 7.53
CA LEU A 90 12.93 7.11 7.71
C LEU A 90 14.40 7.10 7.28
N MET A 91 14.74 7.88 6.25
CA MET A 91 16.04 7.89 5.56
C MET A 91 16.65 9.30 5.54
N SER A 92 16.50 10.02 6.66
CA SER A 92 16.85 11.43 6.77
C SER A 92 18.34 11.68 6.48
N ASP A 93 19.22 10.87 7.07
CA ASP A 93 20.66 11.08 7.00
C ASP A 93 21.18 10.70 5.60
N GLU A 94 20.58 9.68 4.97
CA GLU A 94 20.90 9.28 3.61
C GLU A 94 20.50 10.36 2.60
N ILE A 95 19.32 10.98 2.74
CA ILE A 95 18.89 12.05 1.82
C ILE A 95 19.77 13.28 2.00
N GLU A 96 20.11 13.64 3.25
CA GLU A 96 21.01 14.76 3.50
C GLU A 96 22.39 14.52 2.88
N LYS A 97 22.95 13.31 3.06
CA LYS A 97 24.23 12.94 2.44
C LYS A 97 24.16 13.02 0.91
N GLU A 98 23.07 12.56 0.30
CA GLU A 98 22.92 12.50 -1.15
C GLU A 98 22.63 13.86 -1.77
N THR A 99 21.91 14.75 -1.05
CA THR A 99 21.35 15.99 -1.62
C THR A 99 21.96 17.27 -1.07
N GLY A 100 22.53 17.22 0.14
CA GLY A 100 22.94 18.39 0.92
C GLY A 100 21.82 19.05 1.72
N TYR A 101 20.57 18.58 1.59
CA TYR A 101 19.41 19.15 2.26
C TYR A 101 18.94 18.27 3.43
N ARG A 102 18.93 18.82 4.65
CA ARG A 102 18.42 18.14 5.84
C ARG A 102 16.89 17.97 5.73
N PRO A 103 16.33 16.75 5.74
CA PRO A 103 14.89 16.56 5.65
C PRO A 103 14.14 16.97 6.93
N VAL A 104 12.89 17.38 6.76
CA VAL A 104 11.93 17.61 7.85
C VAL A 104 11.32 16.28 8.28
N LYS A 105 11.58 15.87 9.52
CA LYS A 105 11.15 14.57 10.07
C LYS A 105 9.79 14.65 10.77
N GLY A 106 8.99 13.61 10.58
CA GLY A 106 7.72 13.40 11.26
C GLY A 106 6.64 14.42 10.89
N LEU A 107 5.74 14.69 11.82
CA LEU A 107 4.57 15.53 11.61
C LEU A 107 4.89 17.02 11.66
N LEU A 108 4.09 17.84 10.97
CA LEU A 108 4.20 19.31 10.99
C LEU A 108 3.36 19.91 12.13
N ASN A 109 3.57 19.42 13.35
CA ASN A 109 2.84 19.78 14.57
C ASN A 109 3.76 20.43 15.64
N GLU A 110 4.98 20.79 15.27
CA GLU A 110 6.00 21.35 16.16
C GLU A 110 6.56 22.65 15.56
N LYS A 111 7.05 23.53 16.43
CA LYS A 111 7.60 24.83 16.02
C LYS A 111 8.86 24.65 15.19
N ARG A 112 9.10 25.59 14.27
CA ARG A 112 10.33 25.75 13.47
C ARG A 112 10.58 24.68 12.40
N LYS A 113 9.69 23.70 12.20
CA LYS A 113 9.81 22.69 11.13
C LYS A 113 9.79 23.30 9.73
N LEU A 114 9.01 24.36 9.52
CA LEU A 114 9.01 25.11 8.25
C LEU A 114 9.69 26.47 8.39
N ARG A 115 10.26 26.80 9.54
CA ARG A 115 10.90 28.10 9.83
C ARG A 115 9.99 29.30 9.49
N LEU A 116 8.70 29.18 9.79
CA LEU A 116 7.71 30.26 9.65
C LEU A 116 6.87 30.40 10.93
N PRO A 117 6.34 31.59 11.23
CA PRO A 117 5.42 31.77 12.35
C PRO A 117 4.21 30.84 12.24
N ASN A 118 3.85 30.20 13.36
CA ASN A 118 2.71 29.29 13.48
C ASN A 118 2.78 27.99 12.66
N ASP A 119 3.97 27.57 12.22
CA ASP A 119 4.16 26.32 11.47
C ASP A 119 3.74 25.05 12.25
N TYR A 120 3.79 25.08 13.58
CA TYR A 120 3.29 24.01 14.44
C TYR A 120 1.79 23.70 14.29
N LYS A 121 1.02 24.54 13.60
CA LYS A 121 -0.41 24.30 13.34
C LYS A 121 -0.67 23.55 12.05
N VAL A 122 0.31 23.44 11.15
CA VAL A 122 0.11 22.95 9.76
C VAL A 122 -0.58 21.60 9.75
N ASP A 123 -0.15 20.66 10.60
CA ASP A 123 -0.74 19.33 10.63
C ASP A 123 -2.21 19.29 11.09
N SER A 124 -2.69 20.31 11.81
CA SER A 124 -4.10 20.42 12.24
C SER A 124 -5.00 21.14 11.23
N LEU A 125 -4.43 21.70 10.15
CA LEU A 125 -5.19 22.43 9.17
C LEU A 125 -6.05 21.52 8.30
N VAL A 126 -7.19 22.07 7.87
CA VAL A 126 -8.03 21.48 6.82
C VAL A 126 -7.21 21.42 5.53
N PRO A 127 -7.09 20.24 4.89
CA PRO A 127 -6.27 20.10 3.69
C PRO A 127 -6.89 20.86 2.51
N ASP A 128 -6.05 21.54 1.73
CA ASP A 128 -6.48 22.29 0.56
C ASP A 128 -6.69 21.36 -0.64
N TYR A 129 -7.95 21.07 -0.97
CA TYR A 129 -8.29 20.21 -2.12
C TYR A 129 -8.08 20.90 -3.46
N SER A 130 -8.08 22.24 -3.52
CA SER A 130 -7.99 22.97 -4.79
C SER A 130 -6.64 22.76 -5.51
N ILE A 131 -5.57 22.38 -4.79
CA ILE A 131 -4.30 22.06 -5.46
C ILE A 131 -4.41 20.86 -6.39
N LEU A 132 -5.33 19.93 -6.11
CA LEU A 132 -5.51 18.72 -6.93
C LEU A 132 -6.05 19.03 -8.33
N GLU A 133 -6.63 20.22 -8.52
CA GLU A 133 -7.12 20.71 -9.81
C GLU A 133 -6.00 21.35 -10.66
N GLN A 134 -4.84 21.64 -10.06
CA GLN A 134 -3.71 22.27 -10.75
C GLN A 134 -2.90 21.29 -11.61
N ILE A 135 -3.22 20.00 -11.55
CA ILE A 135 -2.52 18.92 -12.25
C ILE A 135 -3.49 18.03 -13.05
N GLU A 136 -2.96 17.39 -14.09
CA GLU A 136 -3.72 16.46 -14.93
C GLU A 136 -3.98 15.12 -14.22
N TYR A 137 -3.04 14.65 -13.40
CA TYR A 137 -3.14 13.36 -12.71
C TYR A 137 -4.35 13.34 -11.76
N LYS A 138 -5.26 12.38 -11.96
CA LYS A 138 -6.44 12.19 -11.12
C LYS A 138 -6.21 11.05 -10.14
N TYR A 139 -6.09 11.40 -8.86
CA TYR A 139 -6.02 10.40 -7.79
C TYR A 139 -7.32 9.60 -7.72
N PRO A 140 -7.25 8.25 -7.73
CA PRO A 140 -8.45 7.41 -7.61
C PRO A 140 -9.28 7.69 -6.35
N ALA A 141 -8.65 8.15 -5.26
CA ALA A 141 -9.34 8.46 -4.00
C ALA A 141 -9.78 9.94 -3.87
N SER A 142 -9.65 10.77 -4.92
CA SER A 142 -9.84 12.24 -4.83
C SER A 142 -11.22 12.69 -4.34
N ASN A 143 -12.27 11.87 -4.47
CA ASN A 143 -13.62 12.18 -3.97
C ASN A 143 -13.90 11.58 -2.58
N ALA A 144 -12.96 11.81 -1.65
CA ALA A 144 -13.11 11.41 -0.25
C ALA A 144 -12.66 12.52 0.70
N TYR A 145 -13.26 12.56 1.89
CA TYR A 145 -12.67 13.24 3.03
C TYR A 145 -11.45 12.43 3.48
N PHE A 146 -10.29 13.07 3.55
CA PHE A 146 -9.08 12.48 4.12
C PHE A 146 -8.93 12.97 5.55
N ALA A 147 -9.12 12.09 6.52
CA ALA A 147 -9.13 12.46 7.92
C ALA A 147 -8.43 11.43 8.81
N HIS A 148 -8.23 11.82 10.06
CA HIS A 148 -7.75 10.97 11.14
C HIS A 148 -8.72 11.16 12.31
N ALA A 149 -9.23 10.07 12.88
CA ALA A 149 -9.93 10.11 14.17
C ALA A 149 -8.98 9.82 15.35
N THR A 150 -7.82 9.24 15.05
CA THR A 150 -6.70 8.89 15.93
C THR A 150 -5.40 8.98 15.12
N ARG A 151 -4.26 9.05 15.80
CA ARG A 151 -2.96 9.13 15.12
C ARG A 151 -1.87 8.39 15.88
N GLY A 152 -0.84 7.89 15.19
CA GLY A 152 0.11 6.94 15.77
C GLY A 152 -0.52 5.57 16.07
N CYS A 153 0.25 4.65 16.66
CA CYS A 153 -0.21 3.31 17.02
C CYS A 153 0.40 2.86 18.34
N ILE A 154 -0.39 2.20 19.19
CA ILE A 154 0.09 1.62 20.46
C ILE A 154 1.00 0.40 20.27
N ARG A 155 1.10 -0.12 19.04
CA ARG A 155 1.91 -1.29 18.69
C ARG A 155 3.25 -0.86 18.13
N LYS A 156 4.28 -1.67 18.38
CA LYS A 156 5.64 -1.48 17.84
C LYS A 156 6.03 -2.67 16.96
N CYS A 157 5.17 -2.98 15.97
CA CYS A 157 5.41 -4.11 15.07
C CYS A 157 6.75 -3.94 14.33
N PRO A 158 7.60 -4.97 14.25
CA PRO A 158 8.97 -4.85 13.71
C PRO A 158 9.02 -4.46 12.23
N PHE A 159 7.97 -4.78 11.47
CA PHE A 159 7.86 -4.44 10.05
C PHE A 159 7.26 -3.04 9.78
N CYS A 160 6.82 -2.32 10.83
CA CYS A 160 6.00 -1.12 10.68
C CYS A 160 6.83 0.16 10.78
N ALA A 161 6.57 1.12 9.89
CA ALA A 161 7.20 2.44 9.91
C ALA A 161 6.54 3.42 10.91
N VAL A 162 5.30 3.16 11.33
CA VAL A 162 4.50 4.08 12.16
C VAL A 162 5.22 4.50 13.44
N PRO A 163 5.84 3.62 14.25
CA PRO A 163 6.53 4.05 15.47
C PRO A 163 7.69 5.01 15.24
N LYS A 164 8.24 5.09 14.02
CA LYS A 164 9.30 6.05 13.66
C LYS A 164 8.73 7.37 13.12
N ILE A 165 7.60 7.33 12.41
CA ILE A 165 7.00 8.51 11.76
C ILE A 165 6.02 9.23 12.69
N GLU A 166 5.20 8.47 13.41
CA GLU A 166 4.15 8.92 14.32
C GLU A 166 4.31 8.19 15.68
N PRO A 167 5.37 8.53 16.45
CA PRO A 167 5.76 7.77 17.63
C PRO A 167 4.78 7.87 18.82
N PHE A 168 3.95 8.91 18.85
CA PHE A 168 2.99 9.16 19.91
C PHE A 168 1.58 8.82 19.46
N TYR A 169 0.83 8.12 20.31
CA TYR A 169 -0.57 7.81 20.07
C TYR A 169 -1.46 8.97 20.51
N THR A 170 -2.22 9.53 19.58
CA THR A 170 -3.30 10.48 19.83
C THR A 170 -4.62 9.72 19.87
N ASP A 171 -5.22 9.67 21.06
CA ASP A 171 -6.41 8.86 21.35
C ASP A 171 -7.66 9.31 20.59
N TYR A 172 -7.77 10.61 20.28
CA TYR A 172 -8.96 11.17 19.64
C TYR A 172 -8.67 12.49 18.94
N ILE A 173 -9.18 12.63 17.71
CA ILE A 173 -9.12 13.81 16.85
C ILE A 173 -10.55 14.04 16.32
N PRO A 174 -11.20 15.17 16.66
CA PRO A 174 -12.55 15.45 16.21
C PRO A 174 -12.64 15.58 14.67
N LEU A 175 -13.61 14.90 14.07
CA LEU A 175 -13.83 14.90 12.62
C LEU A 175 -14.77 16.03 12.19
N LYS A 176 -15.76 16.34 13.04
CA LYS A 176 -16.87 17.25 12.72
C LYS A 176 -16.43 18.59 12.13
N LYS A 177 -15.50 19.28 12.81
CA LYS A 177 -15.01 20.59 12.37
C LYS A 177 -14.32 20.52 11.00
N GLN A 178 -13.50 19.49 10.77
CA GLN A 178 -12.82 19.32 9.50
C GLN A 178 -13.82 19.09 8.36
N ILE A 179 -14.82 18.23 8.58
CA ILE A 179 -15.83 17.91 7.56
C ILE A 179 -16.65 19.15 7.18
N ILE A 180 -17.13 19.91 8.17
CA ILE A 180 -17.88 21.16 7.93
C ILE A 180 -17.05 22.14 7.09
N MET A 181 -15.80 22.39 7.48
CA MET A 181 -14.93 23.31 6.75
C MET A 181 -14.57 22.82 5.34
N ILE A 182 -14.49 21.50 5.12
CA ILE A 182 -14.30 20.95 3.77
C ILE A 182 -15.54 21.19 2.92
N ASN A 183 -16.74 20.97 3.48
CA ASN A 183 -18.00 21.20 2.76
C ASN A 183 -18.13 22.65 2.31
N GLU A 184 -17.89 23.60 3.22
CA GLU A 184 -17.98 25.04 2.96
C GLU A 184 -17.03 25.50 1.85
N LYS A 185 -15.81 24.94 1.80
CA LYS A 185 -14.75 25.42 0.89
C LYS A 185 -14.65 24.64 -0.41
N TYR A 186 -14.93 23.35 -0.39
CA TYR A 186 -14.61 22.43 -1.49
C TYR A 186 -15.80 21.54 -1.88
N GLY A 187 -16.97 21.76 -1.28
CA GLY A 187 -18.15 20.94 -1.46
C GLY A 187 -18.05 19.56 -0.81
N GLU A 188 -19.19 18.89 -0.72
CA GLU A 188 -19.29 17.58 -0.09
C GLU A 188 -18.49 16.52 -0.86
N LYS A 189 -17.90 15.59 -0.11
CA LYS A 189 -17.21 14.42 -0.66
C LYS A 189 -18.07 13.17 -0.45
N LYS A 190 -17.94 12.22 -1.39
CA LYS A 190 -18.75 11.01 -1.37
C LYS A 190 -18.36 10.09 -0.22
N ASP A 191 -17.07 9.81 -0.08
CA ASP A 191 -16.53 8.81 0.85
C ASP A 191 -15.74 9.44 2.00
N LEU A 192 -15.57 8.70 3.10
CA LEU A 192 -14.72 9.06 4.23
C LEU A 192 -13.57 8.05 4.31
N LEU A 193 -12.35 8.54 4.13
CA LEU A 193 -11.13 7.73 4.22
C LEU A 193 -10.35 8.14 5.47
N LEU A 194 -10.34 7.23 6.44
CA LEU A 194 -9.64 7.39 7.71
C LEU A 194 -8.25 6.77 7.61
N LEU A 195 -7.25 7.61 7.82
CA LEU A 195 -5.82 7.30 7.73
C LEU A 195 -5.21 6.93 9.10
N ASP A 196 -6.07 6.66 10.08
CA ASP A 196 -5.74 6.14 11.40
C ASP A 196 -4.86 4.90 11.34
N ASN A 197 -3.75 4.86 12.08
CA ASN A 197 -2.93 3.65 12.17
C ASN A 197 -3.55 2.59 13.08
N ASN A 198 -4.35 2.99 14.08
CA ASN A 198 -5.07 2.06 14.96
C ASN A 198 -6.25 2.74 15.68
N VAL A 199 -7.38 2.89 14.97
CA VAL A 199 -8.59 3.50 15.53
C VAL A 199 -9.16 2.70 16.72
N LEU A 200 -9.01 1.37 16.72
CA LEU A 200 -9.57 0.50 17.76
C LEU A 200 -8.83 0.64 19.10
N ALA A 201 -7.65 1.26 19.13
CA ALA A 201 -6.94 1.55 20.36
C ALA A 201 -7.58 2.71 21.14
N SER A 202 -8.47 3.49 20.53
CA SER A 202 -9.07 4.66 21.16
C SER A 202 -9.95 4.27 22.34
N SER A 203 -9.79 4.97 23.46
CA SER A 203 -10.72 4.91 24.58
C SER A 203 -12.08 5.56 24.26
N GLN A 204 -12.12 6.41 23.22
CA GLN A 204 -13.30 7.14 22.76
C GLN A 204 -13.86 6.56 21.46
N PHE A 205 -13.68 5.26 21.23
CA PHE A 205 -14.10 4.61 19.99
C PHE A 205 -15.60 4.81 19.70
N ASP A 206 -16.47 4.70 20.69
CA ASP A 206 -17.92 4.86 20.53
C ASP A 206 -18.27 6.28 20.02
N LYS A 207 -17.62 7.30 20.61
CA LYS A 207 -17.74 8.70 20.20
C LYS A 207 -17.25 8.94 18.76
N ILE A 208 -16.16 8.27 18.36
CA ILE A 208 -15.67 8.33 16.97
C ILE A 208 -16.74 7.77 16.01
N ILE A 209 -17.36 6.63 16.36
CA ILE A 209 -18.42 6.02 15.56
C ILE A 209 -19.63 6.97 15.45
N ASP A 210 -20.04 7.59 16.55
CA ASP A 210 -21.15 8.55 16.54
C ASP A 210 -20.85 9.78 15.67
N GLU A 211 -19.64 10.35 15.73
CA GLU A 211 -19.26 11.46 14.84
C GLU A 211 -19.28 11.08 13.36
N ILE A 212 -18.84 9.86 13.03
CA ILE A 212 -18.89 9.37 11.64
C ILE A 212 -20.36 9.24 11.19
N LYS A 213 -21.26 8.77 12.05
CA LYS A 213 -22.70 8.69 11.76
C LYS A 213 -23.33 10.06 11.61
N GLU A 214 -23.04 11.00 12.52
CA GLU A 214 -23.49 12.40 12.45
C GLU A 214 -23.03 13.09 11.16
N ALA A 215 -21.83 12.76 10.67
CA ALA A 215 -21.32 13.24 9.38
C ALA A 215 -22.00 12.58 8.16
N GLY A 216 -23.02 11.75 8.37
CA GLY A 216 -23.82 11.11 7.33
C GLY A 216 -23.16 9.88 6.73
N PHE A 217 -22.34 9.15 7.49
CA PHE A 217 -21.71 7.89 7.04
C PHE A 217 -22.22 6.65 7.79
N TYR A 218 -23.45 6.71 8.29
CA TYR A 218 -24.16 5.55 8.85
C TYR A 218 -24.45 4.50 7.77
N ARG A 219 -24.76 3.26 8.19
CA ARG A 219 -25.03 2.13 7.32
C ARG A 219 -26.12 2.45 6.29
N GLY A 220 -25.79 2.28 5.01
CA GLY A 220 -26.73 2.54 3.91
C GLY A 220 -26.83 4.01 3.49
N ALA A 221 -26.02 4.91 4.08
CA ALA A 221 -25.98 6.30 3.69
C ALA A 221 -25.67 6.51 2.21
N LYS A 222 -26.34 7.48 1.61
CA LYS A 222 -26.18 7.86 0.20
C LYS A 222 -25.93 9.37 0.08
N LEU A 223 -25.18 9.73 -0.95
CA LEU A 223 -25.01 11.10 -1.43
C LEU A 223 -25.35 11.10 -2.92
N ASN A 224 -26.32 11.92 -3.34
CA ASN A 224 -26.78 12.00 -4.73
C ASN A 224 -27.10 10.62 -5.34
N ASN A 225 -27.92 9.82 -4.64
CA ASN A 225 -28.27 8.44 -4.99
C ASN A 225 -27.12 7.43 -5.08
N ARG A 226 -25.90 7.82 -4.71
CA ARG A 226 -24.72 6.93 -4.67
C ARG A 226 -24.40 6.57 -3.23
N ASN A 227 -24.07 5.30 -2.97
CA ASN A 227 -23.64 4.87 -1.64
C ASN A 227 -22.37 5.61 -1.21
N ARG A 228 -22.37 6.07 0.04
CA ARG A 228 -21.18 6.58 0.73
C ARG A 228 -20.45 5.42 1.39
N TYR A 229 -19.13 5.52 1.48
CA TYR A 229 -18.32 4.50 2.14
C TYR A 229 -17.39 5.08 3.20
N VAL A 230 -17.23 4.35 4.29
CA VAL A 230 -16.17 4.53 5.28
C VAL A 230 -15.07 3.52 4.99
N ASP A 231 -13.84 4.03 4.85
CA ASP A 231 -12.64 3.24 4.60
C ASP A 231 -11.64 3.52 5.73
N PHE A 232 -11.51 2.56 6.66
CA PHE A 232 -10.38 2.52 7.60
C PHE A 232 -9.16 1.94 6.87
N ASN A 233 -8.28 2.81 6.37
CA ASN A 233 -7.36 2.42 5.32
C ASN A 233 -6.22 1.50 5.77
N GLN A 234 -5.71 1.68 6.99
CA GLN A 234 -4.57 0.90 7.50
C GLN A 234 -4.94 -0.53 7.93
N GLY A 235 -6.25 -0.86 7.98
CA GLY A 235 -6.74 -2.09 8.57
C GLY A 235 -6.97 -1.98 10.08
N ILE A 236 -7.95 -2.74 10.58
CA ILE A 236 -8.30 -2.75 11.99
C ILE A 236 -7.54 -3.86 12.72
N ASP A 237 -7.03 -3.56 13.92
CA ASP A 237 -6.26 -4.49 14.75
C ASP A 237 -7.18 -5.59 15.31
N LEU A 238 -7.08 -6.82 14.76
CA LEU A 238 -7.90 -7.97 15.16
C LEU A 238 -7.85 -8.26 16.67
N ARG A 239 -6.73 -7.92 17.33
CA ARG A 239 -6.51 -8.18 18.76
C ARG A 239 -7.31 -7.24 19.65
N LEU A 240 -7.68 -6.06 19.15
CA LEU A 240 -8.49 -5.07 19.87
C LEU A 240 -9.96 -5.09 19.44
N LEU A 241 -10.29 -5.85 18.39
CA LEU A 241 -11.64 -5.95 17.86
C LEU A 241 -12.47 -6.86 18.76
N THR A 242 -13.32 -6.28 19.59
CA THR A 242 -14.31 -6.99 20.41
C THR A 242 -15.62 -7.16 19.64
N LYS A 243 -16.53 -8.01 20.13
CA LYS A 243 -17.85 -8.17 19.50
C LYS A 243 -18.64 -6.86 19.53
N GLU A 244 -18.52 -6.08 20.62
CA GLU A 244 -19.15 -4.77 20.74
C GLU A 244 -18.57 -3.75 19.75
N LYS A 245 -17.24 -3.68 19.61
CA LYS A 245 -16.61 -2.82 18.60
C LYS A 245 -17.02 -3.22 17.18
N MET A 246 -17.20 -4.51 16.90
CA MET A 246 -17.74 -4.97 15.62
C MET A 246 -19.19 -4.51 15.41
N ARG A 247 -20.04 -4.61 16.43
CA ARG A 247 -21.42 -4.13 16.39
C ARG A 247 -21.48 -2.65 16.01
N LEU A 248 -20.65 -1.82 16.64
CA LEU A 248 -20.54 -0.39 16.35
C LEU A 248 -20.02 -0.12 14.93
N LEU A 249 -19.00 -0.84 14.47
CA LEU A 249 -18.52 -0.75 13.09
C LEU A 249 -19.64 -1.08 12.09
N ALA A 250 -20.54 -2.01 12.40
CA ALA A 250 -21.66 -2.38 11.54
C ALA A 250 -22.75 -1.30 11.43
N GLU A 251 -22.72 -0.28 12.29
CA GLU A 251 -23.59 0.90 12.18
C GLU A 251 -23.11 1.89 11.11
N LEU A 252 -21.90 1.71 10.59
CA LEU A 252 -21.29 2.56 9.57
C LEU A 252 -21.46 1.97 8.17
N SER A 253 -21.37 2.82 7.14
CA SER A 253 -21.31 2.37 5.75
C SER A 253 -19.90 1.87 5.36
N ILE A 254 -19.33 0.96 6.14
CA ILE A 254 -17.96 0.47 5.91
C ILE A 254 -17.90 -0.37 4.63
N LYS A 255 -16.95 -0.06 3.75
CA LYS A 255 -16.66 -0.89 2.58
C LYS A 255 -15.26 -0.63 1.99
N PRO A 256 -14.37 -1.64 1.98
CA PRO A 256 -14.45 -2.91 2.70
C PRO A 256 -14.12 -2.72 4.20
N LEU A 257 -14.55 -3.65 5.05
CA LEU A 257 -13.97 -3.78 6.39
C LEU A 257 -12.62 -4.49 6.28
N ARG A 258 -11.54 -3.80 6.63
CA ARG A 258 -10.19 -4.37 6.56
C ARG A 258 -9.77 -4.94 7.89
N ILE A 259 -9.63 -6.25 7.99
CA ILE A 259 -9.12 -6.91 9.21
C ILE A 259 -7.67 -7.33 8.94
N ALA A 260 -6.74 -6.87 9.77
CA ALA A 260 -5.33 -7.27 9.64
C ALA A 260 -5.20 -8.79 9.89
N PHE A 261 -4.49 -9.53 9.02
CA PHE A 261 -4.23 -10.97 9.18
C PHE A 261 -2.75 -11.29 8.93
N ASP A 262 -1.90 -10.68 9.75
CA ASP A 262 -0.46 -10.62 9.50
C ASP A 262 0.28 -11.95 9.75
N HIS A 263 -0.31 -12.89 10.49
CA HIS A 263 0.35 -14.16 10.85
C HIS A 263 -0.67 -15.30 11.00
N ILE A 264 -0.31 -16.49 10.47
CA ILE A 264 -1.16 -17.70 10.54
C ILE A 264 -1.60 -18.10 11.96
N LYS A 265 -0.80 -17.80 13.00
CA LYS A 265 -1.13 -18.08 14.40
C LYS A 265 -2.39 -17.36 14.88
N LEU A 266 -2.84 -16.34 14.16
CA LEU A 266 -4.04 -15.57 14.45
C LEU A 266 -5.29 -16.12 13.73
N GLU A 267 -5.19 -17.29 13.07
CA GLU A 267 -6.29 -17.89 12.29
C GLU A 267 -7.58 -18.02 13.09
N LYS A 268 -7.53 -18.57 14.30
CA LYS A 268 -8.72 -18.78 15.14
C LYS A 268 -9.41 -17.46 15.47
N GLU A 269 -8.63 -16.46 15.89
CA GLU A 269 -9.15 -15.14 16.19
C GLU A 269 -9.70 -14.46 14.94
N TYR A 270 -8.97 -14.53 13.82
CA TYR A 270 -9.35 -13.95 12.53
C TYR A 270 -10.69 -14.51 12.04
N VAL A 271 -10.82 -15.83 11.97
CA VAL A 271 -12.06 -16.52 11.59
C VAL A 271 -13.23 -16.05 12.46
N LYS A 272 -13.03 -16.01 13.78
CA LYS A 272 -14.05 -15.53 14.72
C LYS A 272 -14.44 -14.07 14.49
N ARG A 273 -13.50 -13.19 14.12
CA ARG A 273 -13.80 -11.79 13.79
C ARG A 273 -14.59 -11.68 12.48
N VAL A 274 -14.27 -12.48 11.48
CA VAL A 274 -15.04 -12.50 10.21
C VAL A 274 -16.46 -13.01 10.45
N GLU A 275 -16.64 -14.05 11.28
CA GLU A 275 -17.96 -14.55 11.68
C GLU A 275 -18.78 -13.45 12.35
N TRP A 276 -18.21 -12.69 13.29
CA TRP A 276 -18.90 -11.53 13.88
C TRP A 276 -19.25 -10.44 12.87
N ALA A 277 -18.35 -10.14 11.94
CA ALA A 277 -18.62 -9.16 10.89
C ALA A 277 -19.84 -9.59 10.06
N SER A 278 -19.87 -10.86 9.63
CA SER A 278 -20.99 -11.44 8.88
C SER A 278 -22.29 -11.46 9.70
N GLU A 279 -22.22 -11.84 10.98
CA GLU A 279 -23.36 -11.82 11.92
C GLU A 279 -24.02 -10.43 11.99
N PHE A 280 -23.23 -9.36 12.03
CA PHE A 280 -23.74 -7.99 12.02
C PHE A 280 -23.99 -7.44 10.60
N GLY A 281 -23.86 -8.28 9.56
CA GLY A 281 -24.18 -7.97 8.17
C GLY A 281 -23.12 -7.15 7.41
N ILE A 282 -21.88 -7.13 7.90
CA ILE A 282 -20.72 -6.65 7.17
C ILE A 282 -20.17 -7.81 6.33
N ASN A 283 -20.64 -7.90 5.07
CA ASN A 283 -20.27 -9.01 4.18
C ASN A 283 -19.22 -8.64 3.13
N ASN A 284 -18.76 -7.38 3.09
CA ASN A 284 -17.66 -6.96 2.20
C ASN A 284 -16.43 -6.63 3.04
N LEU A 285 -15.44 -7.51 2.99
CA LEU A 285 -14.24 -7.43 3.80
C LEU A 285 -13.00 -7.49 2.91
N SER A 286 -11.87 -7.09 3.47
CA SER A 286 -10.58 -7.41 2.88
C SER A 286 -9.51 -7.55 3.94
N ASN A 287 -8.32 -7.96 3.53
CA ASN A 287 -7.15 -7.98 4.39
C ASN A 287 -5.90 -7.63 3.59
N TYR A 288 -4.93 -7.06 4.30
CA TYR A 288 -3.55 -7.05 3.84
C TYR A 288 -2.88 -8.33 4.34
N ILE A 289 -2.24 -9.07 3.44
CA ILE A 289 -1.49 -10.29 3.79
C ILE A 289 -0.03 -10.00 3.54
N LEU A 290 0.66 -9.62 4.63
CA LEU A 290 2.11 -9.49 4.61
C LEU A 290 2.73 -10.87 4.39
N TYR A 291 3.62 -10.99 3.41
CA TYR A 291 4.42 -12.19 3.17
C TYR A 291 5.90 -11.86 3.04
N ASN A 292 6.77 -12.86 3.02
CA ASN A 292 8.23 -12.67 2.90
C ASN A 292 8.89 -12.02 4.14
N PHE A 293 8.23 -12.07 5.32
CA PHE A 293 8.83 -11.58 6.57
C PHE A 293 9.35 -12.74 7.41
N HIS A 294 8.48 -13.34 8.22
CA HIS A 294 8.77 -14.51 9.04
C HIS A 294 7.90 -15.72 8.65
N ASP A 295 7.00 -15.55 7.69
CA ASP A 295 6.09 -16.57 7.21
C ASP A 295 6.73 -17.44 6.13
N THR A 296 6.28 -18.70 6.05
CA THR A 296 6.60 -19.62 4.95
C THR A 296 5.65 -19.41 3.75
N PRO A 297 6.01 -19.86 2.54
CA PRO A 297 5.07 -19.93 1.41
C PRO A 297 3.75 -20.64 1.75
N GLU A 298 3.80 -21.66 2.61
CA GLU A 298 2.66 -22.43 3.10
C GLU A 298 1.75 -21.60 4.00
N ASP A 299 2.33 -20.85 4.94
CA ASP A 299 1.57 -19.93 5.80
C ASP A 299 0.89 -18.83 4.96
N PHE A 300 1.56 -18.35 3.92
CA PHE A 300 0.98 -17.40 2.98
C PHE A 300 -0.21 -18.00 2.21
N TYR A 301 -0.03 -19.19 1.63
CA TYR A 301 -1.11 -19.89 0.92
C TYR A 301 -2.31 -20.15 1.83
N ARG A 302 -2.07 -20.71 3.02
CA ARG A 302 -3.14 -21.05 3.97
C ARG A 302 -3.93 -19.82 4.39
N ARG A 303 -3.27 -18.69 4.65
CA ARG A 303 -3.96 -17.43 4.96
C ARG A 303 -4.87 -16.95 3.83
N LEU A 304 -4.49 -17.16 2.57
CA LEU A 304 -5.36 -16.87 1.43
C LEU A 304 -6.55 -17.83 1.37
N GLU A 305 -6.28 -19.13 1.49
CA GLU A 305 -7.29 -20.18 1.42
C GLU A 305 -8.38 -20.03 2.49
N ILE A 306 -8.02 -19.68 3.73
CA ILE A 306 -8.97 -19.39 4.81
C ILE A 306 -10.02 -18.35 4.38
N ASN A 307 -9.63 -17.32 3.61
CA ASN A 307 -10.58 -16.32 3.13
C ASN A 307 -11.56 -16.89 2.11
N ILE A 308 -11.11 -17.82 1.27
CA ILE A 308 -11.97 -18.52 0.30
C ILE A 308 -12.97 -19.42 1.03
N GLU A 309 -12.51 -20.19 2.02
CA GLU A 309 -13.36 -21.03 2.86
C GLU A 309 -14.43 -20.20 3.59
N LEU A 310 -14.03 -19.03 4.13
CA LEU A 310 -14.96 -18.12 4.79
C LEU A 310 -15.99 -17.52 3.82
N ASN A 311 -15.58 -17.17 2.59
CA ASN A 311 -16.51 -16.67 1.58
C ASN A 311 -17.59 -17.70 1.21
N GLU A 312 -17.21 -18.96 1.03
CA GLU A 312 -18.16 -20.03 0.72
C GLU A 312 -19.07 -20.34 1.91
N ARG A 313 -18.49 -20.43 3.11
CA ARG A 313 -19.23 -20.79 4.33
C ARG A 313 -20.21 -19.71 4.78
N LEU A 314 -19.85 -18.43 4.64
CA LEU A 314 -20.61 -17.29 5.19
C LEU A 314 -21.30 -16.44 4.11
N GLY A 315 -21.05 -16.69 2.83
CA GLY A 315 -21.53 -15.83 1.73
C GLY A 315 -20.89 -14.45 1.71
N THR A 316 -19.75 -14.27 2.39
CA THR A 316 -19.00 -13.01 2.40
C THR A 316 -18.23 -12.79 1.09
N LYS A 317 -17.72 -11.57 0.92
CA LYS A 317 -16.83 -11.15 -0.16
C LYS A 317 -15.55 -10.60 0.44
N ILE A 318 -14.69 -11.51 0.89
CA ILE A 318 -13.36 -11.23 1.40
C ILE A 318 -12.37 -11.35 0.25
N PHE A 319 -11.74 -10.24 -0.12
CA PHE A 319 -10.63 -10.24 -1.07
C PHE A 319 -9.33 -9.90 -0.35
N SER A 320 -8.21 -10.45 -0.81
CA SER A 320 -6.92 -10.28 -0.15
C SER A 320 -5.98 -9.43 -1.00
N PHE A 321 -5.19 -8.60 -0.32
CA PHE A 321 -4.08 -7.85 -0.89
C PHE A 321 -2.75 -8.39 -0.38
N PRO A 322 -2.08 -9.28 -1.12
CA PRO A 322 -0.73 -9.72 -0.79
C PRO A 322 0.25 -8.55 -0.83
N MET A 323 0.98 -8.34 0.26
CA MET A 323 1.99 -7.31 0.39
C MET A 323 3.34 -7.96 0.70
N LYS A 324 4.30 -7.80 -0.22
CA LYS A 324 5.65 -8.29 0.02
C LYS A 324 6.30 -7.44 1.11
N TYR A 325 6.82 -8.08 2.15
CA TYR A 325 7.65 -7.41 3.13
C TYR A 325 8.94 -6.92 2.49
N ILE A 326 9.23 -5.64 2.75
CA ILE A 326 10.46 -4.97 2.40
C ILE A 326 10.87 -4.16 3.65
N PRO A 327 12.12 -4.28 4.13
CA PRO A 327 12.64 -3.42 5.17
C PRO A 327 12.41 -1.95 4.85
N ILE A 328 12.04 -1.18 5.86
CA ILE A 328 11.62 0.23 5.72
C ILE A 328 12.73 1.19 5.25
N ASP A 329 13.97 0.75 5.32
CA ASP A 329 15.20 1.44 4.90
C ASP A 329 15.74 0.92 3.54
N ASN A 330 15.10 -0.09 2.95
CA ASN A 330 15.54 -0.65 1.68
C ASN A 330 15.11 0.23 0.50
N ARG A 331 16.06 0.55 -0.39
CA ARG A 331 15.85 1.41 -1.57
C ARG A 331 15.34 0.66 -2.80
N ASP A 332 15.24 -0.66 -2.72
CA ASP A 332 14.68 -1.50 -3.77
C ASP A 332 13.72 -2.56 -3.21
N ARG A 333 13.07 -3.30 -4.11
CA ARG A 333 12.08 -4.32 -3.76
C ARG A 333 12.66 -5.75 -3.75
N LYS A 334 13.98 -5.91 -3.70
CA LYS A 334 14.68 -7.20 -3.86
C LYS A 334 14.82 -8.02 -2.58
N HIS A 335 14.37 -7.50 -1.43
CA HIS A 335 14.46 -8.22 -0.16
C HIS A 335 13.91 -9.66 -0.25
N LYS A 336 14.65 -10.60 0.32
CA LYS A 336 14.34 -12.02 0.42
C LYS A 336 14.30 -12.41 1.90
N GLY A 337 13.14 -12.86 2.37
CA GLY A 337 12.93 -13.36 3.72
C GLY A 337 13.50 -14.77 3.90
N LYS A 338 13.65 -15.19 5.15
CA LYS A 338 14.35 -16.43 5.53
C LYS A 338 13.82 -17.70 4.84
N TYR A 339 12.50 -17.80 4.68
CA TYR A 339 11.82 -19.00 4.16
C TYR A 339 11.48 -18.91 2.67
N TRP A 340 11.97 -17.88 1.98
CA TRP A 340 11.63 -17.60 0.59
C TRP A 340 12.85 -17.70 -0.31
N ASN A 341 12.65 -18.14 -1.55
CA ASN A 341 13.63 -18.07 -2.62
C ASN A 341 13.20 -17.04 -3.69
N LEU A 342 14.14 -16.61 -4.54
CA LEU A 342 13.87 -15.56 -5.53
C LEU A 342 12.86 -16.00 -6.59
N ARG A 343 12.84 -17.29 -6.95
CA ARG A 343 11.87 -17.85 -7.91
C ARG A 343 10.44 -17.80 -7.38
N TYR A 344 10.23 -18.16 -6.12
CA TYR A 344 8.92 -18.06 -5.48
C TYR A 344 8.43 -16.62 -5.38
N LEU A 345 9.31 -15.70 -4.95
CA LEU A 345 8.96 -14.28 -4.90
C LEU A 345 8.62 -13.72 -6.29
N ARG A 346 9.34 -14.15 -7.32
CA ARG A 346 9.05 -13.80 -8.72
C ARG A 346 7.73 -14.41 -9.19
N GLY A 347 7.46 -15.67 -8.87
CA GLY A 347 6.21 -16.35 -9.19
C GLY A 347 5.01 -15.61 -8.60
N ILE A 348 5.07 -15.20 -7.33
CA ILE A 348 4.02 -14.38 -6.71
C ILE A 348 3.84 -13.06 -7.46
N GLN A 349 4.93 -12.37 -7.81
CA GLN A 349 4.84 -11.13 -8.58
C GLN A 349 4.12 -11.35 -9.93
N CYS A 350 4.42 -12.44 -10.63
CA CYS A 350 3.75 -12.82 -11.87
C CYS A 350 2.25 -13.09 -11.67
N ILE A 351 1.87 -13.81 -10.60
CA ILE A 351 0.46 -14.04 -10.24
C ILE A 351 -0.25 -12.71 -9.96
N LEU A 352 0.36 -11.84 -9.16
CA LEU A 352 -0.20 -10.55 -8.80
C LEU A 352 -0.32 -9.61 -10.01
N GLN A 353 0.60 -9.71 -10.97
CA GLN A 353 0.46 -8.99 -12.23
C GLN A 353 -0.77 -9.48 -13.01
N ALA A 354 -0.96 -10.79 -13.14
CA ALA A 354 -2.11 -11.38 -13.85
C ALA A 354 -3.45 -11.15 -13.14
N THR A 355 -3.44 -10.91 -11.83
CA THR A 355 -4.64 -10.71 -11.00
C THR A 355 -4.86 -9.24 -10.61
N HIS A 356 -4.10 -8.32 -11.19
CA HIS A 356 -4.14 -6.88 -10.87
C HIS A 356 -3.96 -6.57 -9.36
N GLY A 357 -3.11 -7.36 -8.69
CA GLY A 357 -2.70 -7.16 -7.31
C GLY A 357 -3.69 -7.63 -6.25
N VAL A 358 -4.78 -8.29 -6.64
CA VAL A 358 -5.85 -8.71 -5.73
C VAL A 358 -6.16 -10.19 -5.87
N VAL A 359 -6.34 -10.88 -4.75
CA VAL A 359 -6.84 -12.25 -4.74
C VAL A 359 -8.36 -12.25 -4.69
N SER A 360 -8.97 -12.86 -5.71
CA SER A 360 -10.41 -12.96 -5.88
C SER A 360 -11.07 -13.73 -4.72
N PRO A 361 -12.29 -13.35 -4.30
CA PRO A 361 -13.05 -14.07 -3.28
C PRO A 361 -13.55 -15.45 -3.74
N GLN A 362 -13.47 -15.76 -5.03
CA GLN A 362 -14.08 -16.95 -5.63
C GLN A 362 -13.06 -18.08 -5.79
N ARG A 363 -13.42 -19.30 -5.34
CA ARG A 363 -12.54 -20.48 -5.30
C ARG A 363 -11.94 -20.83 -6.66
N GLU A 364 -12.72 -20.78 -7.74
CA GLU A 364 -12.24 -21.13 -9.09
C GLU A 364 -11.09 -20.23 -9.53
N PHE A 365 -11.24 -18.91 -9.36
CA PHE A 365 -10.19 -17.93 -9.67
C PHE A 365 -9.00 -18.06 -8.74
N PHE A 366 -9.22 -18.34 -7.45
CA PHE A 366 -8.15 -18.60 -6.48
C PHE A 366 -7.33 -19.83 -6.87
N HIS A 367 -7.98 -20.99 -7.08
CA HIS A 367 -7.31 -22.22 -7.49
C HIS A 367 -6.58 -22.09 -8.82
N ALA A 368 -7.14 -21.33 -9.78
CA ALA A 368 -6.47 -21.06 -11.05
C ALA A 368 -5.20 -20.21 -10.86
N ALA A 369 -5.16 -19.32 -9.87
CA ALA A 369 -4.03 -18.41 -9.64
C ALA A 369 -2.97 -18.96 -8.69
N PHE A 370 -3.40 -19.65 -7.64
CA PHE A 370 -2.54 -20.09 -6.54
C PHE A 370 -2.46 -21.61 -6.44
N GLY A 371 -3.18 -22.39 -7.24
CA GLY A 371 -3.23 -23.85 -7.11
C GLY A 371 -4.27 -24.33 -6.09
N ARG A 372 -4.61 -25.62 -6.17
CA ARG A 372 -5.67 -26.26 -5.35
C ARG A 372 -5.19 -26.74 -3.97
N ASN A 373 -3.88 -26.75 -3.76
CA ASN A 373 -3.22 -27.10 -2.51
C ASN A 373 -1.81 -26.51 -2.51
N VAL A 374 -1.09 -26.68 -1.40
CA VAL A 374 0.27 -26.14 -1.19
C VAL A 374 1.29 -26.66 -2.21
N GLU A 375 1.18 -27.94 -2.59
CA GLU A 375 2.08 -28.59 -3.55
C GLU A 375 1.89 -27.99 -4.94
N ALA A 376 0.64 -27.86 -5.38
CA ALA A 376 0.27 -27.21 -6.65
C ALA A 376 0.69 -25.73 -6.65
N PHE A 377 0.52 -25.04 -5.53
CA PHE A 377 0.97 -23.66 -5.36
C PHE A 377 2.48 -23.52 -5.57
N LYS A 378 3.28 -24.29 -4.83
CA LYS A 378 4.74 -24.28 -4.97
C LYS A 378 5.20 -24.64 -6.37
N LYS A 379 4.59 -25.67 -6.98
CA LYS A 379 4.86 -26.05 -8.36
C LYS A 379 4.55 -24.91 -9.35
N LEU A 380 3.43 -24.21 -9.17
CA LEU A 380 3.07 -23.05 -9.98
C LEU A 380 4.11 -21.93 -9.85
N LEU A 381 4.59 -21.66 -8.64
CA LEU A 381 5.63 -20.64 -8.41
C LEU A 381 6.98 -20.94 -9.08
N LEU A 382 7.28 -22.22 -9.31
CA LEU A 382 8.47 -22.64 -10.04
C LEU A 382 8.39 -22.31 -11.52
N MET A 383 7.19 -22.25 -12.11
CA MET A 383 7.02 -22.12 -13.56
C MET A 383 7.66 -20.84 -14.13
N PRO A 384 8.05 -20.87 -15.42
CA PRO A 384 8.47 -19.68 -16.15
C PRO A 384 7.48 -18.50 -16.05
N ASP A 385 8.00 -17.27 -16.11
CA ASP A 385 7.21 -16.06 -15.92
C ASP A 385 6.02 -15.94 -16.89
N ASN A 386 6.23 -16.25 -18.17
CA ASN A 386 5.20 -16.21 -19.21
C ASN A 386 4.08 -17.23 -18.96
N TYR A 387 4.41 -18.38 -18.38
CA TYR A 387 3.43 -19.42 -18.07
C TYR A 387 2.52 -19.02 -16.92
N ILE A 388 3.04 -18.25 -15.97
CA ILE A 388 2.25 -17.71 -14.86
C ILE A 388 1.39 -16.52 -15.34
N ILE A 389 1.99 -15.57 -16.07
CA ILE A 389 1.32 -14.33 -16.50
C ILE A 389 0.25 -14.62 -17.57
N PHE A 390 0.57 -15.43 -18.58
CA PHE A 390 -0.30 -15.75 -19.71
C PHE A 390 -0.85 -17.17 -19.64
N ARG A 391 -1.24 -17.60 -18.44
CA ARG A 391 -1.64 -18.98 -18.18
C ARG A 391 -2.74 -19.50 -19.11
N GLU A 392 -3.72 -18.67 -19.48
CA GLU A 392 -4.82 -19.08 -20.36
C GLU A 392 -4.32 -19.42 -21.77
N ASN A 393 -3.33 -18.66 -22.27
CA ASN A 393 -2.73 -18.87 -23.59
C ASN A 393 -1.86 -20.14 -23.64
N HIS A 394 -1.34 -20.57 -22.48
CA HIS A 394 -0.38 -21.67 -22.39
C HIS A 394 -0.97 -22.96 -21.82
N LYS A 395 -2.27 -22.98 -21.47
CA LYS A 395 -2.95 -24.07 -20.76
C LYS A 395 -2.86 -25.43 -21.46
N ASN A 396 -2.83 -25.43 -22.80
CA ASN A 396 -2.86 -26.63 -23.63
C ASN A 396 -1.55 -26.90 -24.39
N ASN A 397 -0.46 -26.18 -24.07
CA ASN A 397 0.84 -26.41 -24.69
C ASN A 397 1.97 -26.43 -23.63
N GLY A 398 2.74 -25.36 -23.52
CA GLY A 398 3.97 -25.28 -22.73
C GLY A 398 3.79 -25.49 -21.23
N THR A 399 2.65 -25.11 -20.63
CA THR A 399 2.44 -25.42 -19.19
C THR A 399 2.22 -26.91 -18.96
N ALA A 400 1.48 -27.59 -19.83
CA ALA A 400 1.22 -29.02 -19.72
C ALA A 400 2.50 -29.83 -19.96
N ASP A 401 3.29 -29.47 -20.98
CA ASP A 401 4.58 -30.12 -21.27
C ASP A 401 5.57 -29.94 -20.14
N TRP A 402 5.73 -28.71 -19.63
CA TRP A 402 6.61 -28.43 -18.49
C TRP A 402 6.19 -29.23 -17.25
N ALA A 403 4.88 -29.24 -16.94
CA ALA A 403 4.35 -29.96 -15.79
C ALA A 403 4.59 -31.46 -15.91
N LYS A 404 4.37 -32.06 -17.09
CA LYS A 404 4.60 -33.49 -17.35
C LYS A 404 6.06 -33.87 -17.14
N ILE A 405 7.00 -33.05 -17.61
CA ILE A 405 8.44 -33.33 -17.43
C ILE A 405 8.81 -33.22 -15.96
N TYR A 406 8.38 -32.15 -15.28
CA TYR A 406 8.63 -31.92 -13.85
C TYR A 406 8.10 -33.05 -12.97
N ASP A 407 6.88 -33.53 -13.25
CA ASP A 407 6.28 -34.65 -12.49
C ASP A 407 6.99 -35.99 -12.75
N SER A 408 7.75 -36.10 -13.84
CA SER A 408 8.53 -37.30 -14.17
C SER A 408 9.93 -37.32 -13.57
N LEU A 409 10.32 -36.26 -12.84
CA LEU A 409 11.62 -36.16 -12.18
C LEU A 409 11.63 -37.04 -10.91
N SER A 410 12.75 -37.70 -10.64
CA SER A 410 12.98 -38.32 -9.33
C SER A 410 13.18 -37.27 -8.24
N ASN A 411 13.11 -37.66 -6.96
CA ASN A 411 13.36 -36.75 -5.84
C ASN A 411 14.76 -36.08 -5.91
N GLU A 412 15.79 -36.83 -6.34
CA GLU A 412 17.14 -36.29 -6.56
C GLU A 412 17.15 -35.23 -7.66
N GLN A 413 16.47 -35.52 -8.79
CA GLN A 413 16.38 -34.59 -9.91
C GLN A 413 15.56 -33.34 -9.58
N GLN A 414 14.48 -33.46 -8.82
CA GLN A 414 13.70 -32.32 -8.35
C GLN A 414 14.55 -31.41 -7.46
N LYS A 415 15.34 -31.99 -6.56
CA LYS A 415 16.26 -31.23 -5.71
C LYS A 415 17.29 -30.46 -6.54
N GLU A 416 17.95 -31.13 -7.49
CA GLU A 416 18.92 -30.44 -8.38
C GLU A 416 18.24 -29.33 -9.20
N PHE A 417 17.04 -29.59 -9.73
CA PHE A 417 16.28 -28.57 -10.45
C PHE A 417 15.93 -27.38 -9.56
N HIS A 418 15.46 -27.62 -8.33
CA HIS A 418 15.15 -26.58 -7.34
C HIS A 418 16.38 -25.72 -7.02
N ASP A 419 17.52 -26.35 -6.76
CA ASP A 419 18.78 -25.66 -6.46
C ASP A 419 19.20 -24.72 -7.61
N ILE A 420 18.95 -25.12 -8.87
CA ILE A 420 19.22 -24.29 -10.05
C ILE A 420 18.24 -23.11 -10.14
N VAL A 421 16.93 -23.36 -10.00
CA VAL A 421 15.92 -22.34 -10.32
C VAL A 421 15.67 -21.35 -9.19
N PHE A 422 15.96 -21.70 -7.93
CA PHE A 422 15.65 -20.87 -6.76
C PHE A 422 16.32 -19.48 -6.74
N GLU A 423 17.48 -19.34 -7.36
CA GLU A 423 18.16 -18.05 -7.53
C GLU A 423 17.54 -17.18 -8.63
N ASN A 424 16.61 -17.74 -9.43
CA ASN A 424 15.89 -17.03 -10.48
C ASN A 424 16.82 -16.36 -11.52
N GLN A 425 17.92 -17.04 -11.85
CA GLN A 425 18.88 -16.62 -12.87
C GLN A 425 18.97 -17.71 -13.93
N PHE A 426 18.62 -17.40 -15.17
CA PHE A 426 18.52 -18.38 -16.26
C PHE A 426 19.47 -18.05 -17.42
N ASN A 427 20.77 -18.01 -17.12
CA ASN A 427 21.80 -17.70 -18.11
C ASN A 427 22.06 -18.89 -19.05
N ASN A 428 22.62 -18.63 -20.23
CA ASN A 428 22.77 -19.63 -21.31
C ASN A 428 23.65 -20.84 -20.94
N GLY A 429 24.48 -20.76 -19.90
CA GLY A 429 25.42 -21.80 -19.48
C GLY A 429 24.93 -22.79 -18.41
N LEU A 430 23.69 -22.70 -17.93
CA LEU A 430 23.16 -23.68 -16.97
C LEU A 430 22.90 -25.02 -17.67
N LEU A 431 23.70 -26.03 -17.32
CA LEU A 431 23.58 -27.40 -17.80
C LEU A 431 23.63 -28.36 -16.61
N SER A 432 22.59 -29.17 -16.49
CA SER A 432 22.50 -30.30 -15.57
C SER A 432 23.03 -31.57 -16.25
N LYS A 433 23.53 -32.52 -15.45
CA LYS A 433 23.85 -33.88 -15.92
C LYS A 433 22.59 -34.65 -16.38
N TYR A 434 21.41 -34.23 -15.95
CA TYR A 434 20.14 -34.85 -16.32
C TYR A 434 19.49 -34.14 -17.52
N SER A 435 19.31 -34.88 -18.62
CA SER A 435 18.67 -34.36 -19.85
C SER A 435 17.28 -33.76 -19.60
N LYS A 436 16.46 -34.39 -18.75
CA LYS A 436 15.13 -33.88 -18.37
C LYS A 436 15.17 -32.49 -17.74
N ILE A 437 16.17 -32.21 -16.90
CA ILE A 437 16.36 -30.90 -16.27
C ILE A 437 16.75 -29.86 -17.33
N ASN A 438 17.64 -30.22 -18.26
CA ASN A 438 18.01 -29.32 -19.36
C ASN A 438 16.82 -28.94 -20.25
N ILE A 439 15.91 -29.90 -20.51
CA ILE A 439 14.66 -29.64 -21.24
C ILE A 439 13.80 -28.66 -20.43
N LEU A 440 13.59 -28.87 -19.12
CA LEU A 440 12.84 -27.93 -18.28
C LEU A 440 13.45 -26.52 -18.29
N LEU A 441 14.77 -26.41 -18.17
CA LEU A 441 15.47 -25.13 -18.16
C LEU A 441 15.34 -24.38 -19.50
N ALA A 442 15.16 -25.08 -20.62
CA ALA A 442 14.93 -24.45 -21.92
C ALA A 442 13.64 -23.60 -21.95
N HIS A 443 12.60 -23.97 -21.17
CA HIS A 443 11.37 -23.19 -21.06
C HIS A 443 11.59 -21.80 -20.42
N TYR A 444 12.66 -21.61 -19.65
CA TYR A 444 13.00 -20.32 -19.02
C TYR A 444 13.85 -19.42 -19.92
N LYS A 445 14.39 -19.95 -21.02
CA LYS A 445 15.23 -19.22 -21.98
C LYS A 445 14.42 -18.47 -23.05
N VAL A 446 13.09 -18.62 -23.07
CA VAL A 446 12.22 -17.90 -24.00
C VAL A 446 12.36 -16.39 -23.74
N PRO A 447 12.62 -15.56 -24.76
CA PRO A 447 12.78 -14.12 -24.58
C PRO A 447 11.58 -13.56 -23.82
N LYS A 448 11.86 -12.74 -22.81
CA LYS A 448 10.82 -11.90 -22.20
C LYS A 448 10.19 -11.09 -23.33
N GLN A 449 8.98 -11.44 -23.77
CA GLN A 449 8.16 -10.45 -24.46
C GLN A 449 8.17 -9.23 -23.54
N GLN A 450 8.62 -8.07 -24.06
CA GLN A 450 8.74 -6.83 -23.30
C GLN A 450 7.35 -6.38 -22.85
N VAL A 451 6.83 -6.99 -21.80
CA VAL A 451 5.65 -6.53 -21.09
C VAL A 451 6.20 -5.78 -19.91
N SER A 452 6.13 -4.45 -20.02
CA SER A 452 6.77 -3.55 -19.08
C SER A 452 6.29 -3.87 -17.66
N LEU A 453 7.23 -4.09 -16.74
CA LEU A 453 6.96 -4.24 -15.30
C LEU A 453 6.46 -2.94 -14.64
N LYS A 454 5.94 -1.97 -15.41
CA LYS A 454 5.48 -0.66 -14.92
C LYS A 454 4.09 -0.69 -14.28
N GLU A 455 3.47 -1.86 -14.10
CA GLU A 455 2.09 -1.97 -13.60
C GLU A 455 1.95 -2.55 -12.19
N LEU A 456 3.05 -2.74 -11.46
CA LEU A 456 3.02 -2.98 -10.02
C LEU A 456 3.79 -1.91 -9.23
N SER A 457 4.12 -0.78 -9.88
CA SER A 457 4.83 0.36 -9.28
C SER A 457 3.98 1.08 -8.24
#